data_AF-A0AA48R935-F1
#
_entry.id   AF-A0AA48R935-F1
#
_cell.length_a   1.000
_cell.length_b   1.000
_cell.length_c   1.000
_cell.angle_alpha   90.00
_cell.angle_beta   90.00
_cell.angle_gamma   90.00
#
_symmetry.space_group_name_H-M   'P 1'
#
loop_
_entity.id
_entity.type
_entity.pdbx_description
1 polymer ?
#
loop_
_entity_poly.entity_id
_entity_poly.type
_entity_poly.pdbx_seq_one_letter_code
_entity_poly.pdbx_strand_id
1 'polypeptide(L)'
;MQLFVDIYGFLSVVLRGVILAAQSVSVGGLAFLLMLVWPLAPRLGDAGKALESRALRLVFLAACALFVAEALAGASLTLMLVGTLEIPVHEAAGARAVAVDLLAAALAAVIALSVWRALRGGAAIRAAAPVLAALLLGVQAGSTHAVSQFEGAYALAAAEFLHMLGAAVWIGGIPYFLMALTDVAEPQARGEVARRFSLMSVGAVAALLGGGVLMAVFYVGAPPALYGTSYGVMLSAKILLLLGLLFLGGLNFLAVRKLQTEPAGPLLRTRRFAETEIGVGLTVLFCAASLASLPPARDLPNDRASLAEIVDRLEPRLPVRLDSPDFETLSAALPPEALKNVPPGAQPPRTPADIAWSEYNHHWAGLFVVAMGVMALLERLVPRLAPIMSHWPLVFLGLAGFLFLRADEMVWPLGRLGLIESLRDPEIAQHRLLTLLIVAFGLFEWQVRRGRIKAWWAPYVFPISTATAAAFLLTHSHALSNLKEETLIEITHTPLALVGVAAGWSRWLELRLDGRAKRIAGFVWPIAFILAGLSLVFYREA
;
A
#
# COMPACT_ATOMS: atom_id res chain seq x y z
N MET A 1 -1.07 7.68 27.51
CA MET A 1 -1.93 6.55 27.12
C MET A 1 -2.92 6.97 26.04
N GLN A 2 -3.71 8.04 26.25
CA GLN A 2 -4.67 8.53 25.24
C GLN A 2 -4.07 8.71 23.82
N LEU A 3 -2.98 9.47 23.69
CA LEU A 3 -2.29 9.66 22.40
C LEU A 3 -1.89 8.34 21.70
N PHE A 4 -1.56 7.29 22.47
CA PHE A 4 -1.23 5.99 21.91
C PHE A 4 -2.48 5.26 21.39
N VAL A 5 -3.59 5.32 22.13
CA VAL A 5 -4.88 4.77 21.72
C VAL A 5 -5.35 5.43 20.42
N ASP A 6 -5.19 6.75 20.31
CA ASP A 6 -5.63 7.53 19.14
C ASP A 6 -4.86 7.14 17.86
N ILE A 7 -3.57 6.78 17.96
CA ILE A 7 -2.75 6.36 16.80
C ILE A 7 -2.71 4.84 16.59
N TYR A 8 -3.25 4.05 17.53
CA TYR A 8 -3.11 2.60 17.52
C TYR A 8 -3.69 1.97 16.25
N GLY A 9 -4.85 2.45 15.79
CA GLY A 9 -5.50 1.96 14.56
C GLY A 9 -4.55 2.03 13.37
N PHE A 10 -3.95 3.19 13.13
CA PHE A 10 -2.94 3.37 12.07
C PHE A 10 -1.70 2.49 12.29
N LEU A 11 -1.14 2.51 13.50
CA LEU A 11 0.04 1.71 13.84
C LEU A 11 -0.18 0.21 13.59
N SER A 12 -1.36 -0.30 13.95
CA SER A 12 -1.73 -1.71 13.79
C SER A 12 -1.74 -2.13 12.32
N VAL A 13 -2.31 -1.30 11.43
CA VAL A 13 -2.34 -1.55 9.98
C VAL A 13 -0.93 -1.53 9.40
N VAL A 14 -0.10 -0.55 9.80
CA VAL A 14 1.29 -0.46 9.34
C VAL A 14 2.11 -1.67 9.78
N LEU A 15 2.02 -2.05 11.05
CA LEU A 15 2.71 -3.24 11.58
C LEU A 15 2.25 -4.50 10.86
N ARG A 16 0.93 -4.69 10.66
CA ARG A 16 0.37 -5.83 9.92
C ARG A 16 0.85 -5.86 8.46
N GLY A 17 0.96 -4.71 7.80
CA GLY A 17 1.53 -4.60 6.45
C GLY A 17 3.00 -5.03 6.39
N VAL A 18 3.82 -4.60 7.37
CA VAL A 18 5.22 -5.02 7.51
C VAL A 18 5.33 -6.52 7.79
N ILE A 19 4.49 -7.06 8.67
CA ILE A 19 4.39 -8.49 8.98
C ILE A 19 4.11 -9.29 7.70
N LEU A 20 3.07 -8.92 6.93
CA LEU A 20 2.71 -9.62 5.70
C LEU A 20 3.84 -9.57 4.65
N ALA A 21 4.54 -8.43 4.54
CA ALA A 21 5.69 -8.29 3.65
C ALA A 21 6.87 -9.18 4.08
N ALA A 22 7.26 -9.12 5.36
CA ALA A 22 8.38 -9.87 5.92
C ALA A 22 8.10 -11.39 5.93
N GLN A 23 6.87 -11.80 6.23
CA GLN A 23 6.39 -13.17 6.09
C GLN A 23 6.47 -13.65 4.64
N SER A 24 5.96 -12.85 3.70
CA SER A 24 5.96 -13.20 2.29
C SER A 24 7.39 -13.42 1.77
N VAL A 25 8.31 -12.52 2.10
CA VAL A 25 9.73 -12.63 1.71
C VAL A 25 10.38 -13.85 2.39
N SER A 26 10.14 -14.06 3.69
CA SER A 26 10.67 -15.21 4.44
C SER A 26 10.23 -16.55 3.83
N VAL A 27 8.91 -16.74 3.66
CA VAL A 27 8.32 -17.98 3.14
C VAL A 27 8.62 -18.15 1.65
N GLY A 28 8.55 -17.07 0.87
CA GLY A 28 8.91 -17.07 -0.55
C GLY A 28 10.38 -17.45 -0.78
N GLY A 29 11.28 -16.99 0.08
CA GLY A 29 12.69 -17.37 0.04
C GLY A 29 12.95 -18.82 0.42
N LEU A 30 12.24 -19.35 1.43
CA LEU A 30 12.29 -20.78 1.75
C LEU A 30 11.78 -21.65 0.60
N ALA A 31 10.67 -21.26 -0.03
CA ALA A 31 10.13 -21.94 -1.21
C ALA A 31 11.10 -21.85 -2.40
N PHE A 32 11.72 -20.70 -2.63
CA PHE A 32 12.73 -20.51 -3.67
C PHE A 32 13.94 -21.42 -3.46
N LEU A 33 14.44 -21.52 -2.23
CA LEU A 33 15.53 -22.45 -1.90
C LEU A 33 15.13 -23.91 -2.12
N LEU A 34 13.97 -24.30 -1.60
CA LEU A 34 13.46 -25.67 -1.62
C LEU A 34 13.14 -26.18 -3.03
N MET A 35 12.47 -25.37 -3.84
CA MET A 35 11.91 -25.79 -5.12
C MET A 35 12.82 -25.45 -6.31
N LEU A 36 13.78 -24.53 -6.13
CA LEU A 36 14.63 -24.04 -7.21
C LEU A 36 16.12 -24.20 -6.92
N VAL A 37 16.66 -23.55 -5.87
CA VAL A 37 18.12 -23.51 -5.66
C VAL A 37 18.70 -24.88 -5.32
N TRP A 38 18.17 -25.57 -4.31
CA TRP A 38 18.70 -26.87 -3.90
C TRP A 38 18.54 -27.94 -5.00
N PRO A 39 17.39 -28.06 -5.70
CA PRO A 39 17.25 -29.02 -6.79
C PRO A 39 18.11 -28.71 -8.03
N LEU A 40 18.47 -27.45 -8.25
CA LEU A 40 19.34 -27.03 -9.37
C LEU A 40 20.81 -26.93 -9.00
N ALA A 41 21.20 -27.18 -7.73
CA ALA A 41 22.57 -27.02 -7.25
C ALA A 41 23.64 -27.68 -8.14
N PRO A 42 23.46 -28.91 -8.67
CA PRO A 42 24.46 -29.53 -9.55
C PRO A 42 24.67 -28.79 -10.87
N ARG A 43 23.63 -28.12 -11.39
CA ARG A 43 23.66 -27.37 -12.64
C ARG A 43 24.16 -25.94 -12.47
N LEU A 44 23.94 -25.35 -11.29
CA LEU A 44 24.32 -23.96 -11.01
C LEU A 44 25.78 -23.82 -10.56
N GLY A 45 26.44 -24.92 -10.17
CA GLY A 45 27.84 -24.91 -9.73
C GLY A 45 28.08 -23.90 -8.60
N ASP A 46 29.16 -23.12 -8.72
CA ASP A 46 29.52 -22.12 -7.71
C ASP A 46 28.57 -20.90 -7.70
N ALA A 47 27.96 -20.57 -8.83
CA ALA A 47 26.91 -19.55 -8.87
C ALA A 47 25.70 -19.96 -8.02
N GLY A 48 25.39 -21.26 -7.94
CA GLY A 48 24.36 -21.82 -7.07
C GLY A 48 24.66 -21.63 -5.59
N LYS A 49 25.91 -21.84 -5.18
CA LYS A 49 26.34 -21.62 -3.78
C LYS A 49 26.28 -20.14 -3.38
N ALA A 50 26.70 -19.25 -4.27
CA ALA A 50 26.63 -17.81 -4.06
C ALA A 50 25.17 -17.33 -3.93
N LEU A 51 24.31 -17.81 -4.83
CA LEU A 51 22.87 -17.54 -4.80
C LEU A 51 22.21 -18.09 -3.53
N GLU A 52 22.54 -19.32 -3.11
CA GLU A 52 22.07 -19.91 -1.85
C GLU A 52 22.44 -19.02 -0.65
N SER A 53 23.70 -18.59 -0.56
CA SER A 53 24.14 -17.72 0.55
C SER A 53 23.41 -16.38 0.57
N ARG A 54 23.22 -15.75 -0.59
CA ARG A 54 22.49 -14.48 -0.69
C ARG A 54 21.01 -14.62 -0.38
N ALA A 55 20.37 -15.67 -0.89
CA ALA A 55 18.98 -15.99 -0.58
C ALA A 55 18.81 -16.24 0.93
N LEU A 56 19.67 -17.05 1.55
CA LEU A 56 19.67 -17.27 2.99
C LEU A 56 19.86 -15.97 3.77
N ARG A 57 20.75 -15.06 3.35
CA ARG A 57 20.89 -13.74 4.02
C ARG A 57 19.61 -12.92 3.95
N LEU A 58 18.91 -12.90 2.81
CA LEU A 58 17.64 -12.20 2.71
C LEU A 58 16.55 -12.87 3.54
N VAL A 59 16.46 -14.20 3.55
CA VAL A 59 15.53 -14.93 4.45
C VAL A 59 15.84 -14.61 5.92
N PHE A 60 17.12 -14.55 6.31
CA PHE A 60 17.52 -14.19 7.66
C PHE A 60 17.04 -12.78 8.04
N LEU A 61 17.32 -11.79 7.18
CA LEU A 61 16.88 -10.41 7.41
C LEU A 61 15.36 -10.29 7.46
N ALA A 62 14.64 -10.97 6.57
CA ALA A 62 13.18 -10.99 6.55
C ALA A 62 12.60 -11.66 7.81
N ALA A 63 13.21 -12.77 8.28
CA ALA A 63 12.79 -13.46 9.50
C ALA A 63 13.06 -12.62 10.75
N CYS A 64 14.19 -11.89 10.81
CA CYS A 64 14.46 -10.92 11.88
C CYS A 64 13.47 -9.75 11.86
N ALA A 65 13.17 -9.21 10.67
CA ALA A 65 12.18 -8.14 10.53
C ALA A 65 10.79 -8.61 10.97
N LEU A 66 10.40 -9.84 10.59
CA LEU A 66 9.15 -10.46 11.02
C LEU A 66 9.10 -10.63 12.54
N PHE A 67 10.17 -11.17 13.15
CA PHE A 67 10.26 -11.29 14.62
C PHE A 67 10.04 -9.95 15.32
N VAL A 68 10.71 -8.89 14.86
CA VAL A 68 10.58 -7.55 15.45
C VAL A 68 9.16 -7.00 15.25
N ALA A 69 8.60 -7.13 14.05
CA ALA A 69 7.28 -6.60 13.74
C ALA A 69 6.17 -7.32 14.53
N GLU A 70 6.23 -8.65 14.64
CA GLU A 70 5.30 -9.46 15.46
C GLU A 70 5.43 -9.14 16.96
N ALA A 71 6.66 -9.02 17.47
CA ALA A 71 6.88 -8.63 18.86
C ALA A 71 6.33 -7.23 19.16
N LEU A 72 6.51 -6.26 18.24
CA LEU A 72 5.95 -4.92 18.35
C LEU A 72 4.43 -4.93 18.24
N ALA A 73 3.84 -5.75 17.36
CA ALA A 73 2.39 -5.89 17.23
C ALA A 73 1.76 -6.44 18.52
N GLY A 74 2.29 -7.55 19.04
CA GLY A 74 1.82 -8.15 20.29
C GLY A 74 1.99 -7.23 21.49
N ALA A 75 3.11 -6.50 21.59
CA ALA A 75 3.34 -5.51 22.63
C ALA A 75 2.37 -4.31 22.51
N SER A 76 2.16 -3.81 21.29
CA SER A 76 1.24 -2.69 21.04
C SER A 76 -0.19 -3.06 21.37
N LEU A 77 -0.64 -4.25 20.98
CA LEU A 77 -1.97 -4.76 21.33
C LEU A 77 -2.12 -4.97 22.84
N THR A 78 -1.10 -5.50 23.52
CA THR A 78 -1.11 -5.65 24.98
C THR A 78 -1.27 -4.28 25.66
N LEU A 79 -0.51 -3.27 25.23
CA LEU A 79 -0.61 -1.90 25.76
C LEU A 79 -1.97 -1.27 25.47
N MET A 80 -2.53 -1.51 24.28
CA MET A 80 -3.86 -1.05 23.91
C MET A 80 -4.91 -1.64 24.87
N LEU A 81 -4.91 -2.96 25.04
CA LEU A 81 -5.86 -3.66 25.91
C LEU A 81 -5.76 -3.20 27.38
N VAL A 82 -4.55 -3.02 27.91
CA VAL A 82 -4.33 -2.48 29.27
C VAL A 82 -4.87 -1.05 29.36
N GLY A 83 -4.60 -0.23 28.35
CA GLY A 83 -5.00 1.17 28.32
C GLY A 83 -6.50 1.39 28.13
N THR A 84 -7.21 0.47 27.46
CA THR A 84 -8.64 0.60 27.16
C THR A 84 -9.55 -0.19 28.09
N LEU A 85 -9.12 -1.37 28.54
CA LEU A 85 -9.91 -2.26 29.40
C LEU A 85 -9.52 -2.17 30.87
N GLU A 86 -8.46 -1.42 31.20
CA GLU A 86 -7.92 -1.28 32.56
C GLU A 86 -7.57 -2.62 33.25
N ILE A 87 -7.27 -3.65 32.45
CA ILE A 87 -6.91 -4.98 32.93
C ILE A 87 -5.39 -5.10 33.19
N PRO A 88 -4.95 -6.03 34.07
CA PRO A 88 -3.54 -6.30 34.29
C PRO A 88 -2.80 -6.77 33.02
N VAL A 89 -1.51 -6.42 32.91
CA VAL A 89 -0.66 -6.78 31.75
C VAL A 89 -0.63 -8.28 31.48
N HIS A 90 -0.62 -9.13 32.51
CA HIS A 90 -0.57 -10.58 32.35
C HIS A 90 -1.86 -11.16 31.75
N GLU A 91 -3.00 -10.54 32.04
CA GLU A 91 -4.29 -10.92 31.45
C GLU A 91 -4.36 -10.45 29.99
N ALA A 92 -3.97 -9.21 29.72
CA ALA A 92 -3.87 -8.68 28.35
C ALA A 92 -2.89 -9.49 27.47
N ALA A 93 -1.74 -9.89 28.01
CA ALA A 93 -0.76 -10.71 27.31
C ALA A 93 -1.25 -12.15 27.05
N GLY A 94 -2.22 -12.62 27.84
CA GLY A 94 -2.89 -13.91 27.64
C GLY A 94 -3.97 -13.88 26.55
N ALA A 95 -4.31 -12.71 26.00
CA ALA A 95 -5.28 -12.59 24.92
C ALA A 95 -4.85 -13.42 23.70
N ARG A 96 -5.79 -14.16 23.11
CA ARG A 96 -5.50 -15.06 21.98
C ARG A 96 -4.79 -14.38 20.82
N ALA A 97 -5.18 -13.14 20.50
CA ALA A 97 -4.55 -12.35 19.44
C ALA A 97 -3.07 -12.07 19.75
N VAL A 98 -2.75 -11.66 20.98
CA VAL A 98 -1.35 -11.45 21.44
C VAL A 98 -0.58 -12.78 21.41
N ALA A 99 -1.19 -13.88 21.83
CA ALA A 99 -0.54 -15.20 21.81
C ALA A 99 -0.18 -15.65 20.38
N VAL A 100 -1.02 -15.31 19.38
CA VAL A 100 -0.71 -15.60 17.96
C VAL A 100 0.51 -14.78 17.50
N ASP A 101 0.55 -13.48 17.78
CA ASP A 101 1.71 -12.63 17.43
C ASP A 101 3.00 -13.15 18.09
N LEU A 102 2.95 -13.51 19.38
CA LEU A 102 4.10 -14.07 20.09
C LEU A 102 4.57 -15.43 19.54
N LEU A 103 3.63 -16.30 19.13
CA LEU A 103 3.95 -17.57 18.50
C LEU A 103 4.55 -17.38 17.11
N ALA A 104 4.01 -16.47 16.31
CA ALA A 104 4.56 -16.08 15.01
C ALA A 104 5.98 -15.50 15.16
N ALA A 105 6.20 -14.64 16.16
CA ALA A 105 7.52 -14.13 16.51
C ALA A 105 8.49 -15.27 16.87
N ALA A 106 8.08 -16.23 17.70
CA ALA A 106 8.91 -17.38 18.06
C ALA A 106 9.28 -18.23 16.84
N LEU A 107 8.35 -18.49 15.93
CA LEU A 107 8.62 -19.20 14.67
C LEU A 107 9.57 -18.42 13.78
N ALA A 108 9.41 -17.10 13.67
CA ALA A 108 10.33 -16.24 12.92
C ALA A 108 11.75 -16.28 13.49
N ALA A 109 11.90 -16.29 14.82
CA ALA A 109 13.19 -16.46 15.49
C ALA A 109 13.83 -17.84 15.21
N VAL A 110 13.03 -18.92 15.20
CA VAL A 110 13.48 -20.26 14.84
C VAL A 110 13.96 -20.33 13.38
N ILE A 111 13.24 -19.68 12.45
CA ILE A 111 13.66 -19.56 11.04
C ILE A 111 15.00 -18.80 10.98
N ALA A 112 15.09 -17.62 11.60
CA ALA A 112 16.30 -16.81 11.59
C ALA A 112 17.51 -17.58 12.14
N LEU A 113 17.35 -18.26 13.27
CA LEU A 113 18.41 -19.07 13.88
C LEU A 113 18.82 -20.25 12.99
N SER A 114 17.85 -20.93 12.37
CA SER A 114 18.12 -22.07 11.48
C SER A 114 18.86 -21.65 10.21
N VAL A 115 18.49 -20.50 9.64
CA VAL A 115 19.14 -19.89 8.49
C VAL A 115 20.53 -19.38 8.85
N TRP A 116 20.71 -18.76 10.02
CA TRP A 116 22.02 -18.34 10.53
C TRP A 116 22.98 -19.53 10.68
N ARG A 117 22.49 -20.66 11.21
CA ARG A 117 23.27 -21.92 11.25
C ARG A 117 23.59 -22.42 9.85
N ALA A 118 22.67 -22.30 8.90
CA ALA A 118 22.91 -22.70 7.51
C ALA A 118 23.99 -21.86 6.82
N LEU A 119 24.02 -20.54 7.08
CA LEU A 119 25.08 -19.64 6.63
C LEU A 119 26.46 -20.01 7.20
N ARG A 120 26.51 -20.79 8.29
CA ARG A 120 27.73 -21.34 8.91
C ARG A 120 27.99 -22.81 8.57
N GLY A 121 27.32 -23.35 7.55
CA GLY A 121 27.53 -24.72 7.05
C GLY A 121 26.54 -25.76 7.57
N GLY A 122 25.54 -25.38 8.37
CA GLY A 122 24.46 -26.30 8.80
C GLY A 122 23.50 -26.66 7.66
N ALA A 123 22.98 -27.89 7.66
CA ALA A 123 22.03 -28.35 6.64
C ALA A 123 20.57 -28.51 7.13
N ALA A 124 20.31 -28.32 8.44
CA ALA A 124 19.02 -28.60 9.06
C ALA A 124 17.84 -27.84 8.42
N ILE A 125 18.08 -26.61 7.95
CA ILE A 125 17.06 -25.80 7.27
C ILE A 125 16.49 -26.49 6.03
N ARG A 126 17.25 -27.39 5.38
CA ARG A 126 16.80 -28.10 4.17
C ARG A 126 15.61 -29.01 4.45
N ALA A 127 15.60 -29.67 5.60
CA ALA A 127 14.49 -30.51 6.03
C ALA A 127 13.41 -29.68 6.76
N ALA A 128 13.80 -28.66 7.52
CA ALA A 128 12.88 -27.88 8.34
C ALA A 128 12.05 -26.84 7.54
N ALA A 129 12.56 -26.34 6.41
CA ALA A 129 11.93 -25.27 5.62
C ALA A 129 10.43 -25.48 5.32
N PRO A 130 9.97 -26.61 4.77
CA PRO A 130 8.54 -26.80 4.46
C PRO A 130 7.67 -26.76 5.72
N VAL A 131 8.14 -27.36 6.83
CA VAL A 131 7.40 -27.38 8.10
C VAL A 131 7.34 -26.00 8.72
N LEU A 132 8.48 -25.28 8.78
CA LEU A 132 8.53 -23.93 9.35
C LEU A 132 7.68 -22.94 8.54
N ALA A 133 7.70 -23.04 7.21
CA ALA A 133 6.85 -22.23 6.35
C ALA A 133 5.36 -22.53 6.57
N ALA A 134 4.98 -23.80 6.63
CA ALA A 134 3.59 -24.21 6.87
C ALA A 134 3.09 -23.81 8.27
N LEU A 135 3.91 -24.00 9.31
CA LEU A 135 3.58 -23.58 10.67
C LEU A 135 3.39 -22.06 10.77
N LEU A 136 4.30 -21.28 10.19
CA LEU A 136 4.21 -19.82 10.21
C LEU A 136 2.92 -19.34 9.53
N LEU A 137 2.63 -19.82 8.32
CA LEU A 137 1.39 -19.47 7.61
C LEU A 137 0.15 -19.97 8.35
N GLY A 138 0.20 -21.15 8.97
CA GLY A 138 -0.92 -21.69 9.75
C GLY A 138 -1.22 -20.85 10.99
N VAL A 139 -0.19 -20.39 11.70
CA VAL A 139 -0.32 -19.48 12.84
C VAL A 139 -0.91 -18.14 12.39
N GLN A 140 -0.42 -17.57 11.28
CA GLN A 140 -0.96 -16.30 10.76
C GLN A 140 -2.41 -16.42 10.30
N ALA A 141 -2.80 -17.53 9.67
CA ALA A 141 -4.21 -17.79 9.33
C ALA A 141 -5.09 -17.79 10.60
N GLY A 142 -4.51 -18.18 11.74
CA GLY A 142 -5.11 -18.16 13.06
C GLY A 142 -5.50 -16.77 13.61
N SER A 143 -4.91 -15.68 13.09
CA SER A 143 -5.21 -14.29 13.46
C SER A 143 -6.14 -13.57 12.46
N THR A 144 -6.86 -14.33 11.63
CA THR A 144 -7.79 -13.78 10.64
C THR A 144 -9.25 -14.05 11.02
N HIS A 145 -10.18 -13.38 10.34
CA HIS A 145 -11.62 -13.63 10.48
C HIS A 145 -12.01 -15.09 10.24
N ALA A 146 -11.18 -15.89 9.56
CA ALA A 146 -11.51 -17.27 9.22
C ALA A 146 -11.81 -18.14 10.45
N VAL A 147 -11.07 -17.91 11.54
CA VAL A 147 -11.14 -18.75 12.75
C VAL A 147 -12.24 -18.31 13.70
N SER A 148 -12.77 -17.09 13.53
CA SER A 148 -13.91 -16.59 14.30
C SER A 148 -15.27 -16.87 13.64
N GLN A 149 -15.30 -17.47 12.43
CA GLN A 149 -16.57 -17.81 11.78
C GLN A 149 -17.20 -19.08 12.36
N PHE A 150 -18.52 -19.04 12.59
CA PHE A 150 -19.29 -20.21 13.03
C PHE A 150 -19.46 -21.25 11.91
N GLU A 151 -19.60 -20.79 10.66
CA GLU A 151 -19.79 -21.65 9.49
C GLU A 151 -18.57 -21.59 8.56
N GLY A 152 -18.12 -22.76 8.11
CA GLY A 152 -17.05 -22.85 7.10
C GLY A 152 -15.65 -22.50 7.60
N ALA A 153 -15.42 -22.40 8.91
CA ALA A 153 -14.13 -21.99 9.50
C ALA A 153 -12.92 -22.76 8.94
N TYR A 154 -13.02 -24.09 8.79
CA TYR A 154 -11.95 -24.90 8.21
C TYR A 154 -11.69 -24.59 6.74
N ALA A 155 -12.75 -24.39 5.95
CA ALA A 155 -12.64 -24.04 4.54
C ALA A 155 -12.02 -22.65 4.36
N LEU A 156 -12.43 -21.68 5.19
CA LEU A 156 -11.87 -20.33 5.22
C LEU A 156 -10.41 -20.34 5.67
N ALA A 157 -10.06 -21.11 6.70
CA ALA A 157 -8.67 -21.23 7.15
C ALA A 157 -7.77 -21.84 6.07
N ALA A 158 -8.25 -22.87 5.36
CA ALA A 158 -7.55 -23.45 4.22
C ALA A 158 -7.42 -22.46 3.05
N ALA A 159 -8.48 -21.70 2.77
CA ALA A 159 -8.49 -20.67 1.74
C ALA A 159 -7.47 -19.56 2.04
N GLU A 160 -7.44 -19.08 3.27
CA GLU A 160 -6.50 -18.07 3.76
C GLU A 160 -5.06 -18.60 3.68
N PHE A 161 -4.82 -19.83 4.14
CA PHE A 161 -3.51 -20.48 4.03
C PHE A 161 -3.03 -20.55 2.58
N LEU A 162 -3.88 -21.02 1.65
CA LEU A 162 -3.56 -21.09 0.23
C LEU A 162 -3.33 -19.69 -0.37
N HIS A 163 -4.12 -18.70 0.05
CA HIS A 163 -3.99 -17.33 -0.40
C HIS A 163 -2.65 -16.71 0.01
N MET A 164 -2.30 -16.84 1.29
CA MET A 164 -1.02 -16.36 1.83
C MET A 164 0.17 -17.13 1.25
N LEU A 165 0.06 -18.45 1.08
CA LEU A 165 1.10 -19.26 0.44
C LEU A 165 1.34 -18.80 -1.01
N GLY A 166 0.27 -18.58 -1.76
CA GLY A 166 0.34 -18.06 -3.12
C GLY A 166 1.00 -16.68 -3.18
N ALA A 167 0.62 -15.77 -2.28
CA ALA A 167 1.21 -14.44 -2.19
C ALA A 167 2.71 -14.49 -1.83
N ALA A 168 3.09 -15.34 -0.87
CA ALA A 168 4.47 -15.52 -0.46
C ALA A 168 5.35 -16.11 -1.58
N VAL A 169 4.90 -17.17 -2.25
CA VAL A 169 5.67 -17.82 -3.32
C VAL A 169 5.78 -16.94 -4.55
N TRP A 170 4.71 -16.23 -4.93
CA TRP A 170 4.76 -15.33 -6.09
C TRP A 170 5.48 -14.03 -5.74
N ILE A 171 4.90 -13.16 -4.90
CA ILE A 171 5.41 -11.80 -4.63
C ILE A 171 6.68 -11.86 -3.78
N GLY A 172 6.66 -12.65 -2.71
CA GLY A 172 7.84 -12.84 -1.85
C GLY A 172 9.00 -13.56 -2.52
N GLY A 173 8.73 -14.33 -3.59
CA GLY A 173 9.74 -15.00 -4.41
C GLY A 173 10.48 -14.09 -5.40
N ILE A 174 9.88 -12.95 -5.80
CA ILE A 174 10.45 -12.06 -6.84
C ILE A 174 11.84 -11.52 -6.48
N PRO A 175 12.12 -11.03 -5.26
CA PRO A 175 13.46 -10.57 -4.90
C PRO A 175 14.55 -11.64 -5.13
N TYR A 176 14.24 -12.90 -4.81
CA TYR A 176 15.15 -14.02 -5.01
C TYR A 176 15.33 -14.37 -6.49
N PHE A 177 14.24 -14.30 -7.26
CA PHE A 177 14.30 -14.44 -8.71
C PHE A 177 15.18 -13.36 -9.35
N LEU A 178 15.08 -12.10 -8.91
CA LEU A 178 15.94 -11.00 -9.38
C LEU A 178 17.42 -11.21 -9.04
N MET A 179 17.72 -11.75 -7.86
CA MET A 179 19.08 -12.17 -7.51
C MET A 179 19.58 -13.24 -8.48
N ALA A 180 18.77 -14.26 -8.75
CA ALA A 180 19.16 -15.35 -9.63
C ALA A 180 19.37 -14.91 -11.08
N LEU A 181 18.55 -13.98 -11.59
CA LEU A 181 18.75 -13.37 -12.91
C LEU A 181 20.07 -12.58 -13.00
N THR A 182 20.56 -12.05 -11.88
CA THR A 182 21.81 -11.29 -11.81
C THR A 182 23.02 -12.21 -11.63
N ASP A 183 22.89 -13.24 -10.80
CA ASP A 183 24.02 -14.04 -10.31
C ASP A 183 24.34 -15.24 -11.21
N VAL A 184 23.33 -15.77 -11.91
CA VAL A 184 23.53 -16.88 -12.85
C VAL A 184 24.00 -16.31 -14.17
N ALA A 185 25.30 -16.42 -14.47
CA ALA A 185 25.91 -15.86 -15.67
C ALA A 185 25.55 -16.64 -16.95
N GLU A 186 25.51 -17.97 -16.87
CA GLU A 186 25.27 -18.85 -18.01
C GLU A 186 23.82 -18.72 -18.52
N PRO A 187 23.61 -18.35 -19.80
CA PRO A 187 22.27 -18.12 -20.35
C PRO A 187 21.33 -19.32 -20.23
N GLN A 188 21.84 -20.54 -20.42
CA GLN A 188 21.03 -21.77 -20.36
C GLN A 188 20.56 -22.06 -18.92
N ALA A 189 21.48 -22.00 -17.95
CA ALA A 189 21.15 -22.16 -16.53
C ALA A 189 20.18 -21.07 -16.05
N ARG A 190 20.38 -19.82 -16.49
CA ARG A 190 19.49 -18.69 -16.20
C ARG A 190 18.09 -18.91 -16.78
N GLY A 191 17.99 -19.40 -18.02
CA GLY A 191 16.71 -19.75 -18.66
C GLY A 191 15.95 -20.84 -17.90
N GLU A 192 16.64 -21.86 -17.39
CA GLU A 192 16.01 -22.91 -16.57
C GLU A 192 15.53 -22.38 -15.22
N VAL A 193 16.31 -21.52 -14.55
CA VAL A 193 15.88 -20.80 -13.34
C VAL A 193 14.61 -19.99 -13.61
N ALA A 194 14.59 -19.21 -14.69
CA ALA A 194 13.43 -18.42 -15.08
C ALA A 194 12.20 -19.29 -15.37
N ARG A 195 12.38 -20.41 -16.08
CA ARG A 195 11.30 -21.37 -16.37
C ARG A 195 10.73 -21.97 -15.09
N ARG A 196 11.58 -22.44 -14.16
CA ARG A 196 11.13 -23.04 -12.90
C ARG A 196 10.43 -22.02 -12.01
N PHE A 197 11.00 -20.82 -11.86
CA PHE A 197 10.36 -19.75 -11.10
C PHE A 197 8.99 -19.40 -11.70
N SER A 198 8.90 -19.28 -13.03
CA SER A 198 7.63 -18.99 -13.71
C SER A 198 6.57 -20.07 -13.46
N LEU A 199 6.94 -21.36 -13.44
CA LEU A 199 6.02 -22.45 -13.07
C LEU A 199 5.58 -22.39 -11.61
N MET A 200 6.50 -22.08 -10.69
CA MET A 200 6.16 -21.83 -9.28
C MET A 200 5.17 -20.68 -9.15
N SER A 201 5.40 -19.56 -9.85
CA SER A 201 4.51 -18.39 -9.84
C SER A 201 3.13 -18.73 -10.40
N VAL A 202 3.01 -19.55 -11.45
CA VAL A 202 1.70 -19.97 -11.98
C VAL A 202 0.92 -20.79 -10.95
N GLY A 203 1.57 -21.77 -10.29
CA GLY A 203 0.93 -22.55 -9.22
C GLY A 203 0.55 -21.68 -8.01
N ALA A 204 1.42 -20.73 -7.65
CA ALA A 204 1.18 -19.78 -6.57
C ALA A 204 0.00 -18.83 -6.87
N VAL A 205 -0.10 -18.33 -8.11
CA VAL A 205 -1.24 -17.52 -8.58
C VAL A 205 -2.53 -18.33 -8.54
N ALA A 206 -2.52 -19.60 -8.96
CA ALA A 206 -3.69 -20.46 -8.89
C ALA A 206 -4.17 -20.68 -7.45
N ALA A 207 -3.25 -20.96 -6.52
CA ALA A 207 -3.56 -21.08 -5.09
C ALA A 207 -4.09 -19.76 -4.50
N LEU A 208 -3.47 -18.64 -4.87
CA LEU A 208 -3.88 -17.30 -4.47
C LEU A 208 -5.30 -16.99 -4.92
N LEU A 209 -5.61 -17.20 -6.20
CA LEU A 209 -6.93 -16.93 -6.77
C LEU A 209 -7.98 -17.87 -6.17
N GLY A 210 -7.68 -19.16 -6.04
CA GLY A 210 -8.60 -20.14 -5.44
C GLY A 210 -8.97 -19.77 -4.00
N GLY A 211 -7.97 -19.46 -3.17
CA GLY A 211 -8.20 -19.00 -1.80
C GLY A 211 -8.96 -17.68 -1.75
N GLY A 212 -8.57 -16.70 -2.58
CA GLY A 212 -9.20 -15.39 -2.63
C GLY A 212 -10.67 -15.42 -3.06
N VAL A 213 -11.00 -16.22 -4.08
CA VAL A 213 -12.39 -16.39 -4.54
C VAL A 213 -13.24 -17.07 -3.47
N LEU A 214 -12.73 -18.13 -2.85
CA LEU A 214 -13.45 -18.82 -1.77
C LEU A 214 -13.72 -17.87 -0.60
N MET A 215 -12.72 -17.08 -0.16
CA MET A 215 -12.93 -16.07 0.88
C MET A 215 -13.91 -14.99 0.46
N ALA A 216 -13.84 -14.49 -0.78
CA ALA A 216 -14.75 -13.45 -1.27
C ALA A 216 -16.22 -13.92 -1.27
N VAL A 217 -16.49 -15.17 -1.64
CA VAL A 217 -17.85 -15.75 -1.59
C VAL A 217 -18.41 -15.72 -0.16
N PHE A 218 -17.59 -16.03 0.84
CA PHE A 218 -18.02 -16.07 2.23
C PHE A 218 -18.08 -14.67 2.88
N TYR A 219 -17.12 -13.78 2.62
CA TYR A 219 -17.01 -12.50 3.31
C TYR A 219 -17.81 -11.36 2.68
N VAL A 220 -18.15 -11.43 1.40
CA VAL A 220 -18.93 -10.37 0.73
C VAL A 220 -20.43 -10.58 0.92
N GLY A 221 -20.93 -11.82 0.80
CA GLY A 221 -22.32 -12.19 1.03
C GLY A 221 -23.33 -11.72 -0.03
N ALA A 222 -23.20 -10.51 -0.60
CA ALA A 222 -24.08 -9.99 -1.64
C ALA A 222 -23.38 -8.98 -2.57
N PRO A 223 -23.76 -8.90 -3.87
CA PRO A 223 -23.12 -7.96 -4.81
C PRO A 223 -23.11 -6.49 -4.36
N PRO A 224 -24.18 -5.93 -3.74
CA PRO A 224 -24.16 -4.55 -3.24
C PRO A 224 -23.12 -4.31 -2.14
N ALA A 225 -22.74 -5.34 -1.39
CA ALA A 225 -21.76 -5.24 -0.33
C ALA A 225 -20.33 -5.01 -0.88
N LEU A 226 -20.08 -5.35 -2.16
CA LEU A 226 -18.80 -5.14 -2.83
C LEU A 226 -18.49 -3.66 -3.08
N TYR A 227 -19.51 -2.81 -3.18
CA TYR A 227 -19.32 -1.36 -3.38
C TYR A 227 -19.93 -0.51 -2.27
N GLY A 228 -20.86 -1.05 -1.48
CA GLY A 228 -21.57 -0.33 -0.42
C GLY A 228 -20.96 -0.50 0.98
N THR A 229 -19.76 -1.09 1.10
CA THR A 229 -19.03 -1.20 2.38
C THR A 229 -17.55 -0.90 2.18
N SER A 230 -16.89 -0.34 3.19
CA SER A 230 -15.42 -0.16 3.20
C SER A 230 -14.67 -1.44 2.86
N TYR A 231 -15.07 -2.57 3.44
CA TYR A 231 -14.49 -3.89 3.13
C TYR A 231 -14.61 -4.23 1.64
N GLY A 232 -15.77 -4.03 1.04
CA GLY A 232 -16.01 -4.27 -0.37
C GLY A 232 -15.21 -3.35 -1.28
N VAL A 233 -15.15 -2.06 -0.97
CA VAL A 233 -14.40 -1.04 -1.73
C VAL A 233 -12.91 -1.37 -1.70
N MET A 234 -12.37 -1.68 -0.52
CA MET A 234 -10.98 -2.10 -0.38
C MET A 234 -10.68 -3.42 -1.10
N LEU A 235 -11.60 -4.39 -1.04
CA LEU A 235 -11.48 -5.64 -1.79
C LEU A 235 -11.45 -5.37 -3.30
N SER A 236 -12.31 -4.48 -3.79
CA SER A 236 -12.35 -4.06 -5.19
C SER A 236 -11.04 -3.39 -5.62
N ALA A 237 -10.48 -2.52 -4.79
CA ALA A 237 -9.16 -1.93 -5.00
C ALA A 237 -8.07 -3.01 -5.10
N LYS A 238 -8.06 -3.97 -4.15
CA LYS A 238 -7.13 -5.10 -4.15
C LYS A 238 -7.27 -5.96 -5.40
N ILE A 239 -8.49 -6.20 -5.89
CA ILE A 239 -8.74 -6.93 -7.14
C ILE A 239 -8.19 -6.16 -8.34
N LEU A 240 -8.40 -4.85 -8.43
CA LEU A 240 -7.87 -4.02 -9.52
C LEU A 240 -6.32 -4.02 -9.54
N LEU A 241 -5.69 -3.88 -8.37
CA LEU A 241 -4.24 -3.99 -8.23
C LEU A 241 -3.74 -5.39 -8.61
N LEU A 242 -4.46 -6.45 -8.20
CA LEU A 242 -4.15 -7.83 -8.58
C LEU A 242 -4.25 -8.05 -10.09
N LEU A 243 -5.28 -7.50 -10.76
CA LEU A 243 -5.38 -7.56 -12.22
C LEU A 243 -4.19 -6.87 -12.90
N GLY A 244 -3.74 -5.73 -12.36
CA GLY A 244 -2.51 -5.06 -12.78
C GLY A 244 -1.26 -5.94 -12.61
N LEU A 245 -1.14 -6.62 -11.46
CA LEU A 245 -0.05 -7.57 -11.21
C LEU A 245 -0.11 -8.79 -12.14
N LEU A 246 -1.29 -9.35 -12.39
CA LEU A 246 -1.48 -10.47 -13.32
C LEU A 246 -1.13 -10.06 -14.76
N PHE A 247 -1.43 -8.83 -15.15
CA PHE A 247 -1.01 -8.28 -16.43
C PHE A 247 0.53 -8.21 -16.53
N LEU A 248 1.20 -7.64 -15.53
CA LEU A 248 2.68 -7.58 -15.49
C LEU A 248 3.31 -8.98 -15.44
N GLY A 249 2.80 -9.85 -14.57
CA GLY A 249 3.21 -11.24 -14.45
C GLY A 249 2.99 -12.04 -15.73
N GLY A 250 1.90 -11.78 -16.46
CA GLY A 250 1.62 -12.34 -17.78
C GLY A 250 2.62 -11.87 -18.84
N LEU A 251 3.00 -10.59 -18.85
CA LEU A 251 4.06 -10.08 -19.71
C LEU A 251 5.41 -10.73 -19.40
N ASN A 252 5.71 -10.94 -18.11
CA ASN A 252 6.91 -11.64 -17.66
C ASN A 252 6.89 -13.13 -18.03
N PHE A 253 5.75 -13.80 -17.90
CA PHE A 253 5.55 -15.19 -18.34
C PHE A 253 5.84 -15.36 -19.83
N LEU A 254 5.30 -14.46 -20.67
CA LEU A 254 5.57 -14.46 -22.10
C LEU A 254 7.04 -14.16 -22.42
N ALA A 255 7.68 -13.26 -21.68
CA ALA A 255 9.10 -12.96 -21.82
C ALA A 255 9.97 -14.18 -21.46
N VAL A 256 9.65 -14.89 -20.38
CA VAL A 256 10.35 -16.12 -19.98
C VAL A 256 10.20 -17.22 -21.04
N ARG A 257 9.01 -17.39 -21.63
CA ARG A 257 8.82 -18.33 -22.74
C ARG A 257 9.70 -17.99 -23.95
N LYS A 258 9.83 -16.70 -24.29
CA LYS A 258 10.72 -16.27 -25.38
C LYS A 258 12.20 -16.52 -25.10
N LEU A 259 12.64 -16.47 -23.85
CA LEU A 259 14.02 -16.81 -23.48
C LEU A 259 14.37 -18.29 -23.75
N GLN A 260 13.36 -19.16 -23.90
CA GLN A 260 13.58 -20.56 -24.27
C GLN A 260 13.98 -20.70 -25.75
N THR A 261 13.45 -19.84 -26.62
CA THR A 261 13.77 -19.82 -28.04
C THR A 261 14.93 -18.88 -28.36
N GLU A 262 15.11 -17.82 -27.56
CA GLU A 262 16.13 -16.79 -27.71
C GLU A 262 16.83 -16.52 -26.37
N PRO A 263 17.85 -17.33 -25.99
CA PRO A 263 18.52 -17.23 -24.68
C PRO A 263 19.20 -15.88 -24.41
N ALA A 264 19.48 -15.09 -25.46
CA ALA A 264 20.02 -13.74 -25.39
C ALA A 264 18.93 -12.63 -25.30
N GLY A 265 17.65 -13.01 -25.16
CA GLY A 265 16.51 -12.10 -25.13
C GLY A 265 16.54 -11.06 -24.00
N PRO A 266 15.58 -10.13 -23.96
CA PRO A 266 15.68 -8.90 -23.17
C PRO A 266 15.39 -9.10 -21.67
N LEU A 267 16.32 -9.75 -20.96
CA LEU A 267 16.30 -10.01 -19.52
C LEU A 267 16.14 -8.74 -18.66
N LEU A 268 16.70 -7.62 -19.13
CA LEU A 268 16.56 -6.32 -18.47
C LEU A 268 15.10 -5.86 -18.40
N ARG A 269 14.27 -6.21 -19.39
CA ARG A 269 12.85 -5.86 -19.39
C ARG A 269 12.08 -6.65 -18.34
N THR A 270 12.36 -7.95 -18.23
CA THR A 270 11.78 -8.82 -17.18
C THR A 270 12.12 -8.29 -15.79
N ARG A 271 13.39 -7.90 -15.57
CA ARG A 271 13.84 -7.31 -14.30
C ARG A 271 13.09 -6.03 -13.96
N ARG A 272 12.94 -5.11 -14.92
CA ARG A 272 12.29 -3.80 -14.70
C ARG A 272 10.80 -3.94 -14.39
N PHE A 273 10.10 -4.91 -15.01
CA PHE A 273 8.72 -5.22 -14.65
C PHE A 273 8.60 -5.91 -13.29
N ALA A 274 9.50 -6.83 -12.96
CA ALA A 274 9.55 -7.50 -11.67
C ALA A 274 9.79 -6.51 -10.51
N GLU A 275 10.58 -5.44 -10.72
CA GLU A 275 10.72 -4.34 -9.75
C GLU A 275 9.37 -3.65 -9.47
N THR A 276 8.57 -3.41 -10.51
CA THR A 276 7.21 -2.86 -10.36
C THR A 276 6.23 -3.86 -9.73
N GLU A 277 6.33 -5.15 -10.04
CA GLU A 277 5.53 -6.19 -9.38
C GLU A 277 5.78 -6.24 -7.87
N ILE A 278 7.03 -6.09 -7.42
CA ILE A 278 7.34 -6.00 -5.98
C ILE A 278 6.64 -4.79 -5.38
N GLY A 279 6.71 -3.65 -6.05
CA GLY A 279 6.10 -2.40 -5.63
C GLY A 279 4.59 -2.46 -5.45
N VAL A 280 3.88 -2.87 -6.51
CA VAL A 280 2.43 -3.05 -6.48
C VAL A 280 2.04 -4.20 -5.55
N GLY A 281 2.83 -5.27 -5.51
CA GLY A 281 2.65 -6.40 -4.60
C GLY A 281 2.71 -5.97 -3.13
N LEU A 282 3.64 -5.09 -2.78
CA LEU A 282 3.71 -4.51 -1.44
C LEU A 282 2.46 -3.69 -1.12
N THR A 283 1.99 -2.85 -2.04
CA THR A 283 0.71 -2.13 -1.88
C THR A 283 -0.45 -3.10 -1.65
N VAL A 284 -0.55 -4.19 -2.41
CA VAL A 284 -1.58 -5.23 -2.24
C VAL A 284 -1.51 -5.92 -0.88
N LEU A 285 -0.31 -6.17 -0.35
CA LEU A 285 -0.14 -6.74 1.00
C LEU A 285 -0.59 -5.76 2.09
N PHE A 286 -0.32 -4.46 1.93
CA PHE A 286 -0.83 -3.44 2.83
C PHE A 286 -2.35 -3.27 2.72
N CYS A 287 -2.95 -3.34 1.54
CA CYS A 287 -4.41 -3.41 1.38
C CYS A 287 -4.98 -4.65 2.09
N ALA A 288 -4.28 -5.79 2.06
CA ALA A 288 -4.70 -6.98 2.79
C ALA A 288 -4.62 -6.78 4.32
N ALA A 289 -3.62 -6.05 4.81
CA ALA A 289 -3.54 -5.66 6.22
C ALA A 289 -4.72 -4.75 6.63
N SER A 290 -5.07 -3.77 5.79
CA SER A 290 -6.23 -2.89 6.02
C SER A 290 -7.55 -3.69 5.99
N LEU A 291 -7.75 -4.58 5.01
CA LEU A 291 -8.93 -5.46 4.95
C LEU A 291 -9.12 -6.32 6.19
N ALA A 292 -8.03 -6.79 6.80
CA ALA A 292 -8.09 -7.61 8.02
C ALA A 292 -8.49 -6.82 9.27
N SER A 293 -8.49 -5.48 9.20
CA SER A 293 -8.95 -4.58 10.26
C SER A 293 -10.39 -4.12 10.05
N LEU A 294 -11.00 -4.39 8.88
CA LEU A 294 -12.38 -4.03 8.57
C LEU A 294 -13.33 -5.20 8.86
N PRO A 295 -14.55 -4.95 9.37
CA PRO A 295 -15.55 -5.99 9.48
C PRO A 295 -15.87 -6.58 8.09
N PRO A 296 -16.02 -7.91 7.95
CA PRO A 296 -16.45 -8.52 6.69
C PRO A 296 -17.74 -7.89 6.18
N ALA A 297 -17.83 -7.61 4.88
CA ALA A 297 -18.97 -6.90 4.28
C ALA A 297 -20.33 -7.60 4.49
N ARG A 298 -20.32 -8.94 4.62
CA ARG A 298 -21.51 -9.72 4.95
C ARG A 298 -22.10 -9.42 6.34
N ASP A 299 -21.26 -8.97 7.28
CA ASP A 299 -21.62 -8.70 8.67
C ASP A 299 -22.21 -7.29 8.84
N LEU A 300 -22.22 -6.48 7.76
CA LEU A 300 -22.81 -5.14 7.72
C LEU A 300 -24.03 -5.07 6.79
N PRO A 301 -25.18 -5.70 7.11
CA PRO A 301 -26.36 -5.63 6.26
C PRO A 301 -27.07 -4.26 6.31
N ASN A 302 -26.99 -3.55 7.43
CA ASN A 302 -27.76 -2.31 7.68
C ASN A 302 -26.94 -1.03 7.46
N ASP A 303 -25.61 -1.11 7.50
CA ASP A 303 -24.69 0.05 7.43
C ASP A 303 -24.06 0.20 6.04
N ARG A 304 -24.82 -0.11 4.99
CA ARG A 304 -24.34 -0.02 3.60
C ARG A 304 -24.67 1.32 2.96
N ALA A 305 -23.72 1.87 2.21
CA ALA A 305 -24.01 2.93 1.26
C ALA A 305 -24.87 2.39 0.11
N SER A 306 -25.99 3.06 -0.17
CA SER A 306 -26.83 2.70 -1.31
C SER A 306 -26.21 3.17 -2.62
N LEU A 307 -26.58 2.55 -3.74
CA LEU A 307 -26.10 2.99 -5.05
C LEU A 307 -26.49 4.44 -5.35
N ALA A 308 -27.68 4.88 -4.91
CA ALA A 308 -28.13 6.25 -5.10
C ALA A 308 -27.23 7.26 -4.37
N GLU A 309 -26.83 6.96 -3.14
CA GLU A 309 -25.91 7.82 -2.36
C GLU A 309 -24.52 7.85 -2.97
N ILE A 310 -24.04 6.71 -3.48
CA ILE A 310 -22.75 6.63 -4.17
C ILE A 310 -22.78 7.44 -5.46
N VAL A 311 -23.86 7.33 -6.25
CA VAL A 311 -24.01 8.11 -7.47
C VAL A 311 -24.09 9.59 -7.15
N ASP A 312 -24.88 10.00 -6.14
CA ASP A 312 -24.92 11.40 -5.73
C ASP A 312 -23.53 11.88 -5.30
N ARG A 313 -22.80 11.11 -4.48
CA ARG A 313 -21.43 11.45 -4.06
C ARG A 313 -20.45 11.62 -5.22
N LEU A 314 -20.60 10.84 -6.30
CA LEU A 314 -19.68 10.83 -7.45
C LEU A 314 -20.15 11.68 -8.63
N GLU A 315 -21.39 12.15 -8.65
CA GLU A 315 -21.96 12.91 -9.77
C GLU A 315 -21.27 14.29 -9.88
N PRO A 316 -20.58 14.58 -11.00
CA PRO A 316 -19.98 15.89 -11.21
C PRO A 316 -21.05 16.98 -11.33
N ARG A 317 -21.01 17.98 -10.45
CA ARG A 317 -21.92 19.14 -10.51
C ARG A 317 -21.23 20.35 -11.13
N LEU A 318 -21.94 21.01 -12.04
CA LEU A 318 -21.49 22.23 -12.72
C LEU A 318 -22.42 23.42 -12.39
N PRO A 319 -21.89 24.64 -12.17
CA PRO A 319 -20.47 24.97 -12.14
C PRO A 319 -19.74 24.38 -10.90
N VAL A 320 -18.44 24.10 -11.04
CA VAL A 320 -17.61 23.70 -9.89
C VAL A 320 -17.60 24.84 -8.88
N ARG A 321 -17.86 24.53 -7.60
CA ARG A 321 -17.87 25.53 -6.52
C ARG A 321 -16.44 26.04 -6.29
N LEU A 322 -16.20 27.29 -6.68
CA LEU A 322 -14.94 27.99 -6.41
C LEU A 322 -15.14 29.16 -5.44
N ASP A 323 -16.29 29.23 -4.79
CA ASP A 323 -16.61 30.19 -3.75
C ASP A 323 -16.48 29.52 -2.38
N SER A 324 -15.80 30.19 -1.45
CA SER A 324 -15.65 29.75 -0.06
C SER A 324 -16.76 30.36 0.80
N PRO A 325 -17.30 29.62 1.79
CA PRO A 325 -18.08 30.23 2.86
C PRO A 325 -17.21 31.19 3.70
N ASP A 326 -17.87 32.14 4.37
CA ASP A 326 -17.25 33.03 5.33
C ASP A 326 -16.89 32.27 6.62
N PHE A 327 -15.75 32.62 7.24
CA PHE A 327 -15.28 31.95 8.46
C PHE A 327 -16.35 31.95 9.57
N GLU A 328 -17.11 33.04 9.73
CA GLU A 328 -18.15 33.17 10.76
C GLU A 328 -19.29 32.14 10.64
N THR A 329 -19.44 31.53 9.46
CA THR A 329 -20.47 30.49 9.21
C THR A 329 -19.99 29.08 9.50
N LEU A 330 -18.69 28.88 9.73
CA LEU A 330 -18.09 27.57 10.01
C LEU A 330 -18.31 27.15 11.46
N SER A 331 -18.39 25.85 11.69
CA SER A 331 -18.43 25.29 13.06
C SER A 331 -17.19 25.69 13.87
N ALA A 332 -16.07 25.91 13.18
CA ALA A 332 -14.82 26.34 13.78
C ALA A 332 -14.92 27.75 14.42
N ALA A 333 -15.80 28.63 13.92
CA ALA A 333 -16.01 29.95 14.50
C ALA A 333 -16.85 29.95 15.78
N LEU A 334 -17.44 28.80 16.14
CA LEU A 334 -18.26 28.66 17.34
C LEU A 334 -17.46 28.97 18.62
N PRO A 335 -18.08 29.65 19.60
CA PRO A 335 -17.42 29.93 20.86
C PRO A 335 -17.19 28.62 21.66
N PRO A 336 -16.15 28.54 22.52
CA PRO A 336 -15.86 27.34 23.31
C PRO A 336 -17.04 26.82 24.13
N GLU A 337 -17.95 27.70 24.54
CA GLU A 337 -19.18 27.36 25.25
C GLU A 337 -20.13 26.47 24.45
N ALA A 338 -20.18 26.65 23.12
CA ALA A 338 -21.01 25.84 22.23
C ALA A 338 -20.43 24.42 22.02
N LEU A 339 -19.13 24.24 22.26
CA LEU A 339 -18.43 22.96 22.13
C LEU A 339 -18.46 22.12 23.41
N LYS A 340 -18.92 22.67 24.55
CA LYS A 340 -18.99 21.96 25.84
C LYS A 340 -19.87 20.70 25.83
N ASN A 341 -20.85 20.66 24.92
CA ASN A 341 -21.77 19.52 24.79
C ASN A 341 -21.27 18.47 23.78
N VAL A 342 -20.14 18.72 23.10
CA VAL A 342 -19.51 17.75 22.21
C VAL A 342 -18.69 16.78 23.08
N PRO A 343 -18.90 15.45 22.97
CA PRO A 343 -18.13 14.48 23.72
C PRO A 343 -16.61 14.68 23.50
N PRO A 344 -15.77 14.46 24.53
CA PRO A 344 -14.32 14.51 24.36
C PRO A 344 -13.87 13.58 23.22
N GLY A 345 -13.16 14.13 22.23
CA GLY A 345 -12.69 13.40 21.04
C GLY A 345 -13.71 13.27 19.89
N ALA A 346 -14.96 13.73 20.06
CA ALA A 346 -15.90 13.85 18.96
C ALA A 346 -15.77 15.22 18.27
N GLN A 347 -15.88 15.24 16.95
CA GLN A 347 -16.05 16.50 16.20
C GLN A 347 -17.53 16.90 16.22
N PRO A 348 -17.85 18.22 16.24
CA PRO A 348 -19.22 18.66 16.04
C PRO A 348 -19.73 18.17 14.66
N PRO A 349 -21.05 17.92 14.51
CA PRO A 349 -21.62 17.57 13.22
C PRO A 349 -21.25 18.61 12.16
N ARG A 350 -20.77 18.17 11.00
CA ARG A 350 -20.39 19.08 9.91
C ARG A 350 -21.61 19.82 9.40
N THR A 351 -21.52 21.15 9.38
CA THR A 351 -22.55 22.03 8.82
C THR A 351 -22.44 22.09 7.30
N PRO A 352 -23.47 22.55 6.57
CA PRO A 352 -23.36 22.83 5.14
C PRO A 352 -22.21 23.80 4.78
N ALA A 353 -21.83 24.70 5.70
CA ALA A 353 -20.70 25.59 5.52
C ALA A 353 -19.36 24.83 5.63
N ASP A 354 -19.22 23.93 6.61
CA ASP A 354 -18.00 23.10 6.75
C ASP A 354 -17.80 22.19 5.53
N ILE A 355 -18.89 21.62 5.00
CA ILE A 355 -18.90 20.83 3.77
C ILE A 355 -18.47 21.69 2.58
N ALA A 356 -19.06 22.88 2.41
CA ALA A 356 -18.70 23.79 1.32
C ALA A 356 -17.23 24.26 1.41
N TRP A 357 -16.70 24.45 2.62
CA TRP A 357 -15.29 24.77 2.86
C TRP A 357 -14.37 23.63 2.42
N SER A 358 -14.70 22.40 2.83
CA SER A 358 -13.98 21.18 2.44
C SER A 358 -13.98 20.99 0.93
N GLU A 359 -15.15 21.05 0.28
CA GLU A 359 -15.28 20.93 -1.19
C GLU A 359 -14.47 22.00 -1.92
N TYR A 360 -14.56 23.27 -1.51
CA TYR A 360 -13.75 24.36 -2.07
C TYR A 360 -12.25 24.05 -2.02
N ASN A 361 -11.76 23.54 -0.88
CA ASN A 361 -10.35 23.21 -0.72
C ASN A 361 -9.92 22.06 -1.63
N HIS A 362 -10.75 21.02 -1.75
CA HIS A 362 -10.50 19.90 -2.67
C HIS A 362 -10.52 20.36 -4.14
N HIS A 363 -11.48 21.21 -4.53
CA HIS A 363 -11.59 21.70 -5.91
C HIS A 363 -10.33 22.47 -6.34
N TRP A 364 -9.87 23.40 -5.52
CA TRP A 364 -8.66 24.17 -5.80
C TRP A 364 -7.40 23.31 -5.82
N ALA A 365 -7.25 22.39 -4.86
CA ALA A 365 -6.16 21.42 -4.87
C ALA A 365 -6.18 20.58 -6.16
N GLY A 366 -7.37 20.15 -6.59
CA GLY A 366 -7.60 19.45 -7.84
C GLY A 366 -7.14 20.24 -9.06
N LEU A 367 -7.44 21.54 -9.15
CA LEU A 367 -6.99 22.39 -10.25
C LEU A 367 -5.46 22.45 -10.36
N PHE A 368 -4.74 22.56 -9.23
CA PHE A 368 -3.27 22.50 -9.24
C PHE A 368 -2.75 21.14 -9.74
N VAL A 369 -3.37 20.04 -9.32
CA VAL A 369 -2.99 18.67 -9.73
C VAL A 369 -3.30 18.43 -11.22
N VAL A 370 -4.45 18.90 -11.72
CA VAL A 370 -4.77 18.90 -13.16
C VAL A 370 -3.73 19.69 -13.93
N ALA A 371 -3.38 20.90 -13.48
CA ALA A 371 -2.36 21.72 -14.12
C ALA A 371 -1.01 21.01 -14.22
N MET A 372 -0.55 20.37 -13.13
CA MET A 372 0.67 19.55 -13.14
C MET A 372 0.62 18.44 -14.19
N GLY A 373 -0.46 17.66 -14.23
CA GLY A 373 -0.64 16.57 -15.18
C GLY A 373 -0.72 17.05 -16.64
N VAL A 374 -1.47 18.13 -16.90
CA VAL A 374 -1.58 18.75 -18.23
C VAL A 374 -0.24 19.29 -18.70
N MET A 375 0.49 20.02 -17.86
CA MET A 375 1.82 20.52 -18.21
C MET A 375 2.78 19.36 -18.52
N ALA A 376 2.83 18.33 -17.67
CA ALA A 376 3.67 17.16 -17.90
C ALA A 376 3.30 16.39 -19.19
N LEU A 377 2.03 16.40 -19.59
CA LEU A 377 1.57 15.81 -20.84
C LEU A 377 1.94 16.69 -22.05
N LEU A 378 1.71 17.99 -21.97
CA LEU A 378 2.03 18.96 -23.03
C LEU A 378 3.53 19.08 -23.28
N GLU A 379 4.36 18.94 -22.24
CA GLU A 379 5.83 18.85 -22.38
C GLU A 379 6.24 17.78 -23.39
N ARG A 380 5.48 16.68 -23.47
CA ARG A 380 5.74 15.55 -24.37
C ARG A 380 5.08 15.71 -25.73
N LEU A 381 3.83 16.19 -25.75
CA LEU A 381 3.02 16.27 -26.96
C LEU A 381 3.40 17.45 -27.84
N VAL A 382 3.88 18.55 -27.24
CA VAL A 382 4.11 19.82 -27.94
C VAL A 382 5.56 20.29 -27.69
N PRO A 383 6.54 19.89 -28.54
CA PRO A 383 7.95 20.22 -28.35
C PRO A 383 8.23 21.73 -28.20
N ARG A 384 7.43 22.58 -28.84
CA ARG A 384 7.54 24.05 -28.73
C ARG A 384 7.23 24.56 -27.32
N LEU A 385 6.34 23.89 -26.59
CA LEU A 385 5.96 24.25 -25.21
C LEU A 385 6.83 23.57 -24.17
N ALA A 386 7.61 22.53 -24.53
CA ALA A 386 8.43 21.75 -23.61
C ALA A 386 9.35 22.60 -22.69
N PRO A 387 10.02 23.67 -23.16
CA PRO A 387 10.84 24.51 -22.29
C PRO A 387 10.05 25.11 -21.12
N ILE A 388 8.80 25.50 -21.34
CA ILE A 388 7.91 26.11 -20.33
C ILE A 388 7.24 25.01 -19.50
N MET A 389 6.69 23.99 -20.16
CA MET A 389 5.92 22.91 -19.50
C MET A 389 6.79 22.02 -18.61
N SER A 390 8.11 21.95 -18.86
CA SER A 390 9.06 21.25 -17.99
C SER A 390 9.14 21.80 -16.55
N HIS A 391 8.59 22.99 -16.31
CA HIS A 391 8.52 23.64 -15.00
C HIS A 391 7.31 23.23 -14.15
N TRP A 392 6.52 22.23 -14.58
CA TRP A 392 5.36 21.73 -13.82
C TRP A 392 5.61 21.44 -12.33
N PRO A 393 6.81 21.01 -11.84
CA PRO A 393 6.98 20.79 -10.40
C PRO A 393 6.88 22.08 -9.57
N LEU A 394 7.07 23.27 -10.18
CA LEU A 394 6.88 24.54 -9.50
C LEU A 394 5.41 24.82 -9.16
N VAL A 395 4.46 24.13 -9.78
CA VAL A 395 3.03 24.21 -9.43
C VAL A 395 2.79 23.72 -7.99
N PHE A 396 3.64 22.83 -7.45
CA PHE A 396 3.60 22.45 -6.03
C PHE A 396 3.79 23.65 -5.09
N LEU A 397 4.50 24.70 -5.50
CA LEU A 397 4.64 25.92 -4.68
C LEU A 397 3.32 26.68 -4.60
N GLY A 398 2.56 26.71 -5.70
CA GLY A 398 1.21 27.26 -5.72
C GLY A 398 0.26 26.47 -4.82
N LEU A 399 0.28 25.14 -4.94
CA LEU A 399 -0.50 24.25 -4.07
C LEU A 399 -0.10 24.43 -2.59
N ALA A 400 1.19 24.47 -2.26
CA ALA A 400 1.65 24.68 -0.90
C ALA A 400 1.26 26.07 -0.35
N GLY A 401 1.33 27.12 -1.19
CA GLY A 401 0.83 28.44 -0.81
C GLY A 401 -0.67 28.43 -0.54
N PHE A 402 -1.45 27.73 -1.36
CA PHE A 402 -2.89 27.54 -1.14
C PHE A 402 -3.16 26.80 0.18
N LEU A 403 -2.53 25.64 0.40
CA LEU A 403 -2.69 24.86 1.63
C LEU A 403 -2.23 25.63 2.87
N PHE A 404 -1.14 26.40 2.76
CA PHE A 404 -0.70 27.28 3.85
C PHE A 404 -1.79 28.28 4.26
N LEU A 405 -2.56 28.80 3.31
CA LEU A 405 -3.60 29.78 3.60
C LEU A 405 -4.93 29.16 4.04
N ARG A 406 -5.18 27.90 3.65
CA ARG A 406 -6.54 27.32 3.64
C ARG A 406 -6.70 25.96 4.31
N ALA A 407 -5.61 25.25 4.62
CA ALA A 407 -5.70 23.91 5.19
C ALA A 407 -6.39 23.90 6.56
N ASP A 408 -6.21 24.96 7.36
CA ASP A 408 -6.76 25.08 8.70
C ASP A 408 -7.61 26.37 8.81
N GLU A 409 -8.93 26.24 8.94
CA GLU A 409 -9.85 27.37 9.05
C GLU A 409 -9.60 28.25 10.28
N MET A 410 -9.04 27.66 11.36
CA MET A 410 -8.83 28.36 12.63
C MET A 410 -7.57 29.22 12.70
N VAL A 411 -6.70 29.14 11.69
CA VAL A 411 -5.38 29.76 11.74
C VAL A 411 -5.32 31.00 10.85
N TRP A 412 -4.54 31.99 11.27
CA TRP A 412 -4.21 33.16 10.45
C TRP A 412 -3.79 32.73 9.01
N PRO A 413 -4.27 33.42 7.95
CA PRO A 413 -4.96 34.72 8.00
C PRO A 413 -6.48 34.66 8.18
N LEU A 414 -7.08 33.47 8.22
CA LEU A 414 -8.55 33.32 8.17
C LEU A 414 -9.18 33.19 9.55
N GLY A 415 -8.54 32.44 10.44
CA GLY A 415 -9.06 32.21 11.78
C GLY A 415 -8.38 33.04 12.86
N ARG A 416 -8.79 32.77 14.11
CA ARG A 416 -8.41 33.57 15.28
C ARG A 416 -7.03 33.20 15.85
N LEU A 417 -6.54 31.99 15.59
CA LEU A 417 -5.27 31.53 16.14
C LEU A 417 -4.09 32.14 15.37
N GLY A 418 -3.12 32.66 16.12
CA GLY A 418 -1.85 33.11 15.55
C GLY A 418 -1.03 31.93 15.01
N LEU A 419 -0.15 32.20 14.03
CA LEU A 419 0.69 31.15 13.41
C LEU A 419 1.46 30.32 14.43
N ILE A 420 2.17 30.95 15.38
CA ILE A 420 2.99 30.25 16.38
C ILE A 420 2.13 29.55 17.41
N GLU A 421 1.00 30.17 17.80
CA GLU A 421 0.07 29.61 18.77
C GLU A 421 -0.55 28.31 18.26
N SER A 422 -0.92 28.28 16.97
CA SER A 422 -1.53 27.13 16.32
C SER A 422 -0.63 25.89 16.28
N LEU A 423 0.69 26.05 16.37
CA LEU A 423 1.64 24.92 16.40
C LEU A 423 1.60 24.09 17.68
N ARG A 424 0.85 24.53 18.70
CA ARG A 424 0.58 23.73 19.90
C ARG A 424 -0.43 22.62 19.60
N ASP A 425 -1.25 22.78 18.57
CA ASP A 425 -2.14 21.75 18.08
C ASP A 425 -1.34 20.77 17.19
N PRO A 426 -1.25 19.48 17.55
CA PRO A 426 -0.52 18.49 16.78
C PRO A 426 -1.03 18.31 15.33
N GLU A 427 -2.33 18.45 15.10
CA GLU A 427 -2.95 18.28 13.78
C GLU A 427 -2.54 19.44 12.87
N ILE A 428 -2.65 20.67 13.37
CA ILE A 428 -2.22 21.87 12.63
C ILE A 428 -0.71 21.81 12.39
N ALA A 429 0.10 21.45 13.40
CA ALA A 429 1.54 21.31 13.24
C ALA A 429 1.90 20.29 12.15
N GLN A 430 1.15 19.19 12.05
CA GLN A 430 1.28 18.20 10.98
C GLN A 430 0.95 18.82 9.61
N HIS A 431 -0.16 19.55 9.46
CA HIS A 431 -0.51 20.23 8.20
C HIS A 431 0.57 21.24 7.76
N ARG A 432 1.16 21.99 8.69
CA ARG A 432 2.27 22.92 8.41
C ARG A 432 3.53 22.19 7.96
N LEU A 433 3.89 21.11 8.64
CA LEU A 433 5.04 20.29 8.26
C LEU A 433 4.85 19.67 6.87
N LEU A 434 3.66 19.16 6.55
CA LEU A 434 3.33 18.61 5.24
C LEU A 434 3.41 19.69 4.14
N THR A 435 2.96 20.91 4.42
CA THR A 435 3.07 22.03 3.49
C THR A 435 4.53 22.35 3.17
N LEU A 436 5.41 22.38 4.17
CA LEU A 436 6.85 22.55 3.97
C LEU A 436 7.47 21.41 3.17
N LEU A 437 7.02 20.17 3.42
CA LEU A 437 7.46 19.00 2.68
C LEU A 437 7.08 19.10 1.19
N ILE A 438 5.87 19.59 0.86
CA ILE A 438 5.44 19.82 -0.52
C ILE A 438 6.34 20.85 -1.21
N VAL A 439 6.71 21.94 -0.52
CA VAL A 439 7.65 22.95 -1.05
C VAL A 439 9.01 22.32 -1.33
N ALA A 440 9.57 21.62 -0.35
CA ALA A 440 10.87 20.96 -0.48
C ALA A 440 10.86 19.95 -1.64
N PHE A 441 9.79 19.17 -1.75
CA PHE A 441 9.59 18.17 -2.80
C PHE A 441 9.50 18.81 -4.19
N GLY A 442 8.67 19.85 -4.36
CA GLY A 442 8.51 20.56 -5.63
C GLY A 442 9.82 21.20 -6.11
N LEU A 443 10.57 21.84 -5.21
CA LEU A 443 11.89 22.40 -5.52
C LEU A 443 12.92 21.32 -5.83
N PHE A 444 12.89 20.20 -5.10
CA PHE A 444 13.78 19.07 -5.34
C PHE A 444 13.54 18.46 -6.72
N GLU A 445 12.29 18.07 -7.04
CA GLU A 445 11.95 17.49 -8.34
C GLU A 445 12.26 18.46 -9.48
N TRP A 446 11.98 19.75 -9.31
CA TRP A 446 12.37 20.76 -10.29
C TRP A 446 13.89 20.78 -10.52
N GLN A 447 14.71 20.76 -9.46
CA GLN A 447 16.16 20.74 -9.58
C GLN A 447 16.70 19.46 -10.24
N VAL A 448 16.10 18.30 -9.94
CA VAL A 448 16.41 17.02 -10.59
C VAL A 448 16.14 17.12 -12.08
N ARG A 449 14.96 17.62 -12.48
CA ARG A 449 14.59 17.77 -13.90
C ARG A 449 15.48 18.75 -14.65
N ARG A 450 15.94 19.82 -13.99
CA ARG A 450 16.88 20.80 -14.58
C ARG A 450 18.32 20.30 -14.63
N GLY A 451 18.61 19.07 -14.18
CA GLY A 451 19.95 18.49 -14.17
C GLY A 451 20.90 19.14 -13.16
N ARG A 452 20.38 19.89 -12.19
CA ARG A 452 21.17 20.53 -11.12
C ARG A 452 21.61 19.49 -10.09
N ILE A 453 20.76 18.49 -9.82
CA ILE A 453 21.09 17.33 -8.99
C ILE A 453 21.46 16.17 -9.91
N LYS A 454 22.72 15.71 -9.83
CA LYS A 454 23.27 14.64 -10.69
C LYS A 454 23.31 13.26 -10.02
N ALA A 455 22.77 13.13 -8.81
CA ALA A 455 22.76 11.86 -8.10
C ALA A 455 21.87 10.84 -8.81
N TRP A 456 22.36 9.59 -8.94
CA TRP A 456 21.67 8.53 -9.68
C TRP A 456 20.30 8.15 -9.10
N TRP A 457 20.11 8.35 -7.79
CA TRP A 457 18.87 8.03 -7.09
C TRP A 457 17.80 9.13 -7.21
N ALA A 458 18.20 10.36 -7.56
CA ALA A 458 17.34 11.53 -7.45
C ALA A 458 16.06 11.46 -8.31
N PRO A 459 16.10 10.98 -9.58
CA PRO A 459 14.89 10.82 -10.39
C PRO A 459 13.88 9.80 -9.83
N TYR A 460 14.29 8.92 -8.92
CA TYR A 460 13.43 7.89 -8.34
C TYR A 460 12.64 8.38 -7.13
N VAL A 461 12.97 9.55 -6.57
CA VAL A 461 12.26 10.11 -5.41
C VAL A 461 10.79 10.39 -5.75
N PHE A 462 10.51 11.02 -6.89
CA PHE A 462 9.14 11.31 -7.32
C PHE A 462 8.27 10.04 -7.48
N PRO A 463 8.64 9.02 -8.27
CA PRO A 463 7.81 7.82 -8.40
C PRO A 463 7.65 7.05 -7.09
N ILE A 464 8.71 6.93 -6.27
CA ILE A 464 8.63 6.24 -4.98
C ILE A 464 7.71 6.99 -4.02
N SER A 465 7.90 8.29 -3.83
CA SER A 465 7.05 9.09 -2.94
C SER A 465 5.59 9.09 -3.37
N THR A 466 5.32 9.19 -4.68
CA THR A 466 3.97 9.11 -5.23
C THR A 466 3.33 7.75 -4.95
N ALA A 467 4.04 6.65 -5.23
CA ALA A 467 3.54 5.30 -4.98
C ALA A 467 3.33 5.03 -3.48
N THR A 468 4.23 5.51 -2.63
CA THR A 468 4.14 5.38 -1.17
C THR A 468 2.97 6.18 -0.62
N ALA A 469 2.81 7.45 -1.00
CA ALA A 469 1.68 8.29 -0.59
C ALA A 469 0.34 7.67 -1.01
N ALA A 470 0.27 7.16 -2.25
CA ALA A 470 -0.91 6.47 -2.75
C ALA A 470 -1.20 5.15 -2.01
N ALA A 471 -0.16 4.37 -1.66
CA ALA A 471 -0.32 3.18 -0.84
C ALA A 471 -0.83 3.51 0.57
N PHE A 472 -0.30 4.57 1.21
CA PHE A 472 -0.79 5.04 2.50
C PHE A 472 -2.24 5.50 2.44
N LEU A 473 -2.61 6.24 1.38
CA LEU A 473 -3.99 6.67 1.15
C LEU A 473 -4.96 5.48 1.02
N LEU A 474 -4.55 4.38 0.38
CA LEU A 474 -5.34 3.14 0.34
C LEU A 474 -5.46 2.45 1.70
N THR A 475 -4.54 2.67 2.63
CA THR A 475 -4.46 1.86 3.86
C THR A 475 -4.91 2.59 5.11
N HIS A 476 -5.25 3.87 4.96
CA HIS A 476 -5.82 4.66 6.03
C HIS A 476 -7.30 4.33 6.18
N SER A 477 -7.76 4.15 7.42
CA SER A 477 -9.17 3.95 7.78
C SER A 477 -9.61 5.10 8.67
N HIS A 478 -10.87 5.52 8.53
CA HIS A 478 -11.43 6.60 9.33
C HIS A 478 -12.07 6.02 10.60
N ALA A 479 -12.37 6.88 11.58
CA ALA A 479 -12.85 6.41 12.88
C ALA A 479 -14.23 5.71 12.78
N LEU A 480 -14.36 4.58 13.49
CA LEU A 480 -15.47 3.62 13.49
C LEU A 480 -16.86 4.16 13.94
N SER A 481 -17.03 5.46 14.14
CA SER A 481 -18.28 6.00 14.70
C SER A 481 -19.44 6.03 13.69
N ASN A 482 -19.16 6.10 12.38
CA ASN A 482 -20.16 6.02 11.31
C ASN A 482 -19.62 5.30 10.07
N LEU A 483 -19.80 3.97 10.02
CA LEU A 483 -19.28 3.08 8.97
C LEU A 483 -19.78 3.44 7.56
N LYS A 484 -20.99 3.99 7.45
CA LYS A 484 -21.57 4.37 6.16
C LYS A 484 -20.91 5.63 5.60
N GLU A 485 -20.70 6.65 6.44
CA GLU A 485 -20.00 7.87 6.02
C GLU A 485 -18.53 7.56 5.68
N GLU A 486 -17.88 6.72 6.48
CA GLU A 486 -16.55 6.20 6.18
C GLU A 486 -16.50 5.52 4.80
N THR A 487 -17.46 4.65 4.50
CA THR A 487 -17.56 4.01 3.18
C THR A 487 -17.69 5.04 2.07
N LEU A 488 -18.52 6.09 2.22
CA LEU A 488 -18.69 7.11 1.20
C LEU A 488 -17.40 7.94 0.98
N ILE A 489 -16.65 8.22 2.04
CA ILE A 489 -15.33 8.84 1.96
C ILE A 489 -14.33 7.90 1.25
N GLU A 490 -14.31 6.62 1.59
CA GLU A 490 -13.42 5.65 0.94
C GLU A 490 -13.70 5.52 -0.56
N ILE A 491 -14.97 5.62 -0.98
CA ILE A 491 -15.38 5.57 -2.38
C ILE A 491 -14.78 6.71 -3.19
N THR A 492 -14.59 7.90 -2.61
CA THR A 492 -13.94 9.03 -3.29
C THR A 492 -12.41 8.94 -3.25
N HIS A 493 -11.83 8.41 -2.17
CA HIS A 493 -10.37 8.35 -1.98
C HIS A 493 -9.71 7.14 -2.66
N THR A 494 -10.39 6.01 -2.74
CA THR A 494 -9.86 4.77 -3.33
C THR A 494 -9.46 4.94 -4.79
N PRO A 495 -10.29 5.55 -5.67
CA PRO A 495 -9.89 5.82 -7.06
C PRO A 495 -8.66 6.72 -7.15
N LEU A 496 -8.59 7.78 -6.34
CA LEU A 496 -7.45 8.70 -6.26
C LEU A 496 -6.15 7.96 -5.92
N ALA A 497 -6.23 7.04 -4.96
CA ALA A 497 -5.10 6.24 -4.53
C ALA A 497 -4.68 5.21 -5.61
N LEU A 498 -5.63 4.56 -6.28
CA LEU A 498 -5.34 3.65 -7.40
C LEU A 498 -4.64 4.35 -8.57
N VAL A 499 -5.10 5.55 -8.95
CA VAL A 499 -4.41 6.33 -10.00
C VAL A 499 -3.05 6.84 -9.52
N GLY A 500 -2.88 7.15 -8.23
CA GLY A 500 -1.59 7.48 -7.63
C GLY A 500 -0.59 6.33 -7.71
N VAL A 501 -1.01 5.10 -7.39
CA VAL A 501 -0.20 3.88 -7.55
C VAL A 501 0.19 3.70 -9.01
N ALA A 502 -0.77 3.85 -9.94
CA ALA A 502 -0.49 3.77 -11.37
C ALA A 502 0.50 4.85 -11.84
N ALA A 503 0.39 6.08 -11.33
CA ALA A 503 1.29 7.18 -11.65
C ALA A 503 2.72 6.92 -11.17
N GLY A 504 2.90 6.53 -9.89
CA GLY A 504 4.20 6.25 -9.32
C GLY A 504 4.93 5.13 -10.07
N TRP A 505 4.26 3.99 -10.29
CA TRP A 505 4.88 2.84 -10.95
C TRP A 505 5.05 3.01 -12.45
N SER A 506 4.18 3.73 -13.15
CA SER A 506 4.41 4.04 -14.57
C SER A 506 5.54 5.06 -14.75
N ARG A 507 5.72 6.02 -13.84
CA ARG A 507 6.89 6.89 -13.85
C ARG A 507 8.18 6.13 -13.54
N TRP A 508 8.16 5.16 -12.61
CA TRP A 508 9.27 4.24 -12.40
C TRP A 508 9.63 3.48 -13.69
N LEU A 509 8.63 2.89 -14.36
CA LEU A 509 8.82 2.17 -15.61
C LEU A 509 9.31 3.07 -16.74
N GLU A 510 8.89 4.33 -16.81
CA GLU A 510 9.41 5.28 -17.80
C GLU A 510 10.91 5.55 -17.62
N LEU A 511 11.37 5.70 -16.38
CA LEU A 511 12.79 5.91 -16.08
C LEU A 511 13.62 4.67 -16.38
N ARG A 512 13.03 3.49 -16.18
CA ARG A 512 13.73 2.21 -16.32
C ARG A 512 13.68 1.68 -17.74
N LEU A 513 12.56 1.70 -18.45
CA LEU A 513 12.35 1.03 -19.75
C LEU A 513 12.87 1.85 -20.94
N ASP A 514 12.92 1.21 -22.11
CA ASP A 514 13.31 1.80 -23.39
C ASP A 514 12.22 1.60 -24.46
N GLY A 515 12.35 2.31 -25.60
CA GLY A 515 11.50 2.14 -26.79
C GLY A 515 10.00 2.40 -26.57
N ARG A 516 9.15 1.53 -27.13
CA ARG A 516 7.68 1.69 -27.06
C ARG A 516 7.15 1.61 -25.63
N ALA A 517 7.72 0.76 -24.78
CA ALA A 517 7.25 0.57 -23.42
C ALA A 517 7.53 1.81 -22.55
N LYS A 518 8.72 2.42 -22.70
CA LYS A 518 9.03 3.74 -22.12
C LYS A 518 8.02 4.81 -22.54
N ARG A 519 7.71 4.88 -23.84
CA ARG A 519 6.78 5.86 -24.39
C ARG A 519 5.38 5.72 -23.77
N ILE A 520 4.86 4.49 -23.69
CA ILE A 520 3.56 4.21 -23.07
C ILE A 520 3.59 4.63 -21.60
N ALA A 521 4.58 4.18 -20.83
CA ALA A 521 4.70 4.52 -19.41
C ALA A 521 4.79 6.04 -19.16
N GLY A 522 5.46 6.77 -20.05
CA GLY A 522 5.55 8.24 -20.00
C GLY A 522 4.24 8.97 -20.29
N PHE A 523 3.23 8.32 -20.88
CA PHE A 523 1.88 8.86 -21.03
C PHE A 523 0.95 8.48 -19.88
N VAL A 524 1.17 7.35 -19.21
CA VAL A 524 0.28 6.86 -18.15
C VAL A 524 0.32 7.78 -16.93
N TRP A 525 1.51 8.15 -16.42
CA TRP A 525 1.57 8.92 -15.17
C TRP A 525 1.01 10.35 -15.26
N PRO A 526 1.20 11.14 -16.36
CA PRO A 526 0.57 12.46 -16.44
C PRO A 526 -0.94 12.36 -16.55
N ILE A 527 -1.46 11.37 -17.30
CA ILE A 527 -2.91 11.11 -17.39
C ILE A 527 -3.47 10.74 -16.02
N ALA A 528 -2.77 9.88 -15.28
CA ALA A 528 -3.17 9.53 -13.92
C ALA A 528 -3.21 10.75 -12.98
N PHE A 529 -2.27 11.69 -13.11
CA PHE A 529 -2.32 12.97 -12.40
C PHE A 529 -3.53 13.83 -12.80
N ILE A 530 -3.85 13.89 -14.10
CA ILE A 530 -5.06 14.60 -14.56
C ILE A 530 -6.32 13.96 -13.95
N LEU A 531 -6.43 12.63 -13.97
CA LEU A 531 -7.57 11.91 -13.39
C LEU A 531 -7.67 12.11 -11.87
N ALA A 532 -6.54 12.07 -11.15
CA ALA A 532 -6.46 12.41 -9.73
C ALA A 532 -6.96 13.84 -9.47
N GLY A 533 -6.47 14.81 -10.24
CA GLY A 533 -6.89 16.21 -10.13
C GLY A 533 -8.37 16.40 -10.46
N LEU A 534 -8.90 15.75 -11.50
CA LEU A 534 -10.32 15.82 -11.85
C LEU A 534 -11.21 15.20 -10.75
N SER A 535 -10.76 14.12 -10.12
CA SER A 535 -11.48 13.51 -8.99
C SER A 535 -11.58 14.48 -7.81
N LEU A 536 -10.56 15.31 -7.60
CA LEU A 536 -10.55 16.38 -6.60
C LEU A 536 -11.37 17.60 -7.04
N VAL A 537 -11.34 17.97 -8.33
CA VAL A 537 -12.14 19.08 -8.90
C VAL A 537 -13.63 18.82 -8.81
N PHE A 538 -14.05 17.56 -8.87
CA PHE A 538 -15.45 17.15 -8.73
C PHE A 538 -15.73 16.43 -7.40
N TYR A 539 -14.85 16.60 -6.41
CA TYR A 539 -15.03 16.01 -5.09
C TYR A 539 -16.27 16.59 -4.43
N ARG A 540 -17.09 15.71 -3.85
CA ARG A 540 -18.24 16.10 -3.04
C ARG A 540 -18.18 15.39 -1.70
N GLU A 541 -18.63 16.08 -0.67
CA GLU A 541 -18.72 15.51 0.68
C GLU A 541 -20.17 15.24 1.09
N ALA A 542 -21.15 15.92 0.50
CA ALA A 542 -22.56 15.61 0.62
C ALA A 542 -23.25 15.47 -0.73
#